data_AF-A0A9W6GCR7-F1
#
_entry.id   AF-A0A9W6GCR7-F1
#
_cell.length_a   1.000
_cell.length_b   1.000
_cell.length_c   1.000
_cell.angle_alpha   90.00
_cell.angle_beta   90.00
_cell.angle_gamma   90.00
#
_symmetry.space_group_name_H-M   'P 1'
#
loop_
_entity.id
_entity.type
_entity.pdbx_description
1 polymer ?
#
loop_
_entity_poly.entity_id
_entity_poly.type
_entity_poly.pdbx_seq_one_letter_code
_entity_poly.pdbx_strand_id
1 'polypeptide(L)'
;MERLTLEDFILEDVEAREVTVRVKPYDRSTGVVSWWEPNAQLSVSIVEFSFGREIDIQGNRDGLVSLARFLLTLAQDEVPNGRDILLDSEELDGESETLRILIQEP
;
A
#
# COMPACT_ATOMS: atom_id res chain seq x y z
N MET A 1 2.52 41.22 13.21
CA MET A 1 2.09 39.90 12.69
C MET A 1 2.98 39.63 11.50
N GLU A 2 4.11 38.96 11.74
CA GLU A 2 5.10 38.62 10.71
C GLU A 2 4.45 37.67 9.70
N ARG A 3 4.60 38.01 8.42
CA ARG A 3 4.05 37.23 7.32
C ARG A 3 5.13 36.23 6.93
N LEU A 4 4.98 34.99 7.37
CA LEU A 4 5.81 33.88 6.91
C LEU A 4 5.65 33.77 5.39
N THR A 5 6.76 33.75 4.69
CA THR A 5 6.84 33.61 3.24
C THR A 5 6.94 32.14 2.87
N LEU A 6 6.55 31.77 1.64
CA LEU A 6 6.69 30.41 1.12
C LEU A 6 8.16 29.91 1.13
N GLU A 7 9.12 30.82 1.23
CA GLU A 7 10.55 30.54 1.33
C GLU A 7 10.97 30.11 2.74
N ASP A 8 10.17 30.39 3.77
CA ASP A 8 10.43 29.93 5.16
C ASP A 8 10.11 28.44 5.35
N PHE A 9 9.39 27.84 4.40
CA PHE A 9 9.19 26.39 4.29
C PHE A 9 10.29 25.76 3.44
N ILE A 10 11.56 26.10 3.72
CA ILE A 10 12.68 25.33 3.19
C ILE A 10 12.45 23.89 3.65
N LEU A 11 12.08 23.05 2.68
CA LEU A 11 12.05 21.60 2.81
C LEU A 11 13.35 21.21 3.53
N GLU A 12 13.23 20.72 4.77
CA GLU A 12 14.34 20.01 5.39
C GLU A 12 14.92 19.07 4.32
N ASP A 13 16.24 19.01 4.20
CA ASP A 13 16.91 18.03 3.33
C ASP A 13 16.38 16.65 3.71
N VAL A 14 15.35 16.18 2.99
CA VAL A 14 14.72 14.91 3.27
C VAL A 14 15.76 13.89 2.86
N GLU A 15 16.41 13.27 3.84
CA GLU A 15 17.36 12.19 3.60
C GLU A 15 16.62 11.07 2.86
N ALA A 16 16.73 11.05 1.54
CA ALA A 16 16.05 10.08 0.70
C ALA A 16 16.64 8.70 0.98
N ARG A 17 15.77 7.74 1.32
CA ARG A 17 16.16 6.34 1.48
C ARG A 17 15.59 5.53 0.33
N GLU A 18 16.45 4.76 -0.32
CA GLU A 18 16.03 3.86 -1.39
C GLU A 18 15.42 2.58 -0.82
N VAL A 19 14.26 2.19 -1.37
CA VAL A 19 13.63 0.90 -1.12
C VAL A 19 13.39 0.24 -2.47
N THR A 20 14.11 -0.85 -2.76
CA THR A 20 13.92 -1.62 -3.99
C THR A 20 12.85 -2.69 -3.79
N VAL A 21 11.80 -2.66 -4.60
CA VAL A 21 10.74 -3.67 -4.63
C VAL A 21 10.78 -4.40 -5.96
N ARG A 22 10.94 -5.73 -5.92
CA ARG A 22 10.85 -6.57 -7.12
C ARG A 22 9.41 -7.01 -7.33
N VAL A 23 8.90 -6.83 -8.55
CA VAL A 23 7.57 -7.29 -8.97
C VAL A 23 7.72 -8.29 -10.11
N LYS A 24 6.78 -9.25 -10.19
CA LYS A 24 6.65 -10.11 -11.37
C LYS A 24 5.79 -9.39 -12.41
N PRO A 25 6.01 -9.63 -13.72
CA PRO A 25 5.09 -9.18 -14.75
C PRO A 25 3.67 -9.68 -14.47
N TYR A 26 2.67 -8.86 -14.75
CA TYR A 26 1.29 -9.25 -14.61
C TYR A 26 0.92 -10.28 -15.68
N ASP A 27 0.35 -11.40 -15.26
CA ASP A 27 -0.11 -12.46 -16.15
C ASP A 27 -1.64 -12.47 -16.18
N ARG A 28 -2.21 -12.20 -17.36
CA ARG A 28 -3.67 -12.15 -17.54
C ARG A 28 -4.38 -13.48 -17.26
N SER A 29 -3.68 -14.60 -17.33
CA SER A 29 -4.25 -15.93 -17.09
C SER A 29 -4.36 -16.25 -15.60
N THR A 30 -3.48 -15.71 -14.77
CA THR A 30 -3.41 -15.97 -13.33
C THR A 30 -3.79 -14.77 -12.47
N GLY A 31 -3.82 -13.56 -13.04
CA GLY A 31 -4.10 -12.32 -12.33
C GLY A 31 -2.94 -11.88 -11.44
N VAL A 32 -3.27 -11.19 -10.34
CA VAL A 32 -2.27 -10.88 -9.31
C VAL A 32 -2.00 -12.15 -8.50
N VAL A 33 -0.74 -12.56 -8.48
CA VAL A 33 -0.29 -13.72 -7.70
C VAL A 33 0.22 -13.28 -6.34
N SER A 34 -0.22 -13.98 -5.29
CA SER A 34 0.27 -13.76 -3.93
C SER A 34 1.79 -13.98 -3.85
N TRP A 35 2.54 -12.94 -3.47
CA TRP A 35 3.98 -13.00 -3.28
C TRP A 35 4.43 -12.16 -2.08
N TRP A 36 4.41 -12.80 -0.92
CA TRP A 36 4.82 -12.24 0.35
C TRP A 36 6.30 -12.46 0.64
N GLU A 37 6.90 -11.51 1.37
CA GLU A 37 8.17 -11.73 2.05
C GLU A 37 7.98 -12.74 3.21
N PRO A 38 9.00 -13.55 3.56
CA PRO A 38 8.83 -14.66 4.51
C PRO A 38 8.39 -14.26 5.92
N ASN A 39 8.74 -13.06 6.38
CA ASN A 39 8.37 -12.55 7.70
C ASN A 39 7.32 -11.44 7.62
N ALA A 40 6.57 -11.36 6.52
CA ALA A 40 5.57 -10.33 6.34
C ALA A 40 4.54 -10.36 7.48
N GLN A 41 4.35 -9.19 8.11
CA GLN A 41 3.27 -8.95 9.06
C GLN A 41 2.56 -7.68 8.60
N LEU A 42 1.26 -7.80 8.36
CA LEU A 42 0.40 -6.71 7.93
C LEU A 42 -0.95 -6.88 8.63
N SER A 43 -1.44 -5.82 9.26
CA SER A 43 -2.77 -5.77 9.84
C SER A 43 -3.53 -4.57 9.30
N VAL A 44 -4.85 -4.74 9.21
CA VAL A 44 -5.76 -3.70 8.73
C VAL A 44 -6.89 -3.58 9.73
N SER A 45 -7.18 -2.37 10.18
CA SER A 45 -8.27 -2.13 11.12
C SER A 45 -9.00 -0.83 10.79
N ILE A 46 -10.24 -0.72 11.26
CA ILE A 46 -11.01 0.53 11.19
C ILE A 46 -10.93 1.19 12.56
N VAL A 47 -10.33 2.39 12.60
CA VAL A 47 -10.19 3.17 13.83
C VAL A 47 -11.16 4.35 13.79
N GLU A 48 -11.89 4.56 14.87
CA GLU A 48 -12.80 5.70 15.00
C GLU A 48 -12.12 6.85 15.75
N PHE A 49 -12.10 8.04 15.11
CA PHE A 49 -11.62 9.28 15.70
C PHE A 49 -12.78 10.28 15.85
N SER A 50 -12.52 11.35 16.59
CA SER A 50 -13.49 12.43 16.84
C SER A 50 -14.02 13.07 15.55
N PHE A 51 -13.30 12.95 14.43
CA PHE A 51 -13.60 13.59 13.15
C PHE A 51 -14.01 12.61 12.05
N GLY A 52 -14.06 11.30 12.31
CA GLY A 52 -14.41 10.30 11.30
C GLY A 52 -13.82 8.92 11.56
N ARG A 53 -13.98 8.03 10.57
CA ARG A 53 -13.36 6.71 10.54
C ARG A 53 -12.15 6.72 9.63
N GLU A 54 -11.09 6.08 10.09
CA GLU A 54 -9.85 5.89 9.33
C GLU A 54 -9.59 4.40 9.13
N ILE A 55 -8.91 4.07 8.03
CA ILE A 55 -8.36 2.73 7.80
C ILE A 55 -6.91 2.79 8.27
N ASP A 56 -6.60 2.02 9.30
CA ASP A 56 -5.24 1.90 9.82
C ASP A 56 -4.60 0.64 9.25
N ILE A 57 -3.50 0.82 8.53
CA ILE A 57 -2.69 -0.26 7.94
C ILE A 57 -1.34 -0.25 8.65
N GLN A 58 -1.10 -1.29 9.45
CA GLN A 58 0.15 -1.45 10.17
C GLN A 58 0.92 -2.64 9.63
N GLY A 59 2.24 -2.56 9.59
CA GLY A 59 3.05 -3.69 9.19
C GLY A 59 4.52 -3.48 9.48
N ASN A 60 5.24 -4.60 9.54
CA ASN A 60 6.69 -4.55 9.56
C ASN A 60 7.22 -4.23 8.14
N ARG A 61 8.54 -4.03 8.01
CA ARG A 61 9.17 -3.71 6.72
C ARG A 61 8.80 -4.72 5.63
N ASP A 62 8.78 -6.00 5.94
CA ASP A 62 8.54 -7.09 5.00
C ASP A 62 7.06 -7.13 4.54
N GLY A 63 6.13 -6.84 5.46
CA GLY A 63 4.71 -6.70 5.16
C GLY A 63 4.43 -5.48 4.28
N LEU A 64 5.03 -4.33 4.59
CA LEU A 64 4.89 -3.12 3.78
C LEU A 64 5.54 -3.26 2.38
N VAL A 65 6.68 -3.95 2.27
CA VAL A 65 7.28 -4.28 0.97
C VAL A 65 6.38 -5.22 0.15
N SER A 66 5.73 -6.18 0.80
CA SER A 66 4.79 -7.10 0.14
C SER A 66 3.53 -6.36 -0.33
N LEU A 67 2.99 -5.46 0.50
CA LEU A 67 1.88 -4.59 0.11
C LEU A 67 2.27 -3.67 -1.06
N ALA A 68 3.45 -3.05 -1.00
CA ALA A 68 3.96 -2.23 -2.10
C ALA A 68 4.09 -3.04 -3.41
N ARG A 69 4.54 -4.30 -3.33
CA ARG A 69 4.60 -5.19 -4.49
C ARG A 69 3.22 -5.45 -5.09
N PHE A 70 2.19 -5.63 -4.28
CA PHE A 70 0.82 -5.77 -4.76
C PHE A 70 0.34 -4.52 -5.49
N LEU A 71 0.56 -3.33 -4.90
CA LEU A 71 0.25 -2.05 -5.53
C LEU A 71 0.99 -1.86 -6.87
N LEU A 72 2.30 -2.10 -6.87
CA LEU A 72 3.12 -1.99 -8.06
C LEU A 72 2.80 -3.04 -9.11
N THR A 73 2.18 -4.17 -8.73
CA THR A 73 1.69 -5.17 -9.69
C THR A 73 0.42 -4.68 -10.37
N LEU A 74 -0.52 -4.08 -9.63
CA LEU A 74 -1.73 -3.47 -10.22
C LEU A 74 -1.40 -2.26 -11.12
N ALA A 75 -0.32 -1.54 -10.82
CA ALA A 75 0.08 -0.35 -11.56
C ALA A 75 0.82 -0.65 -12.89
N GLN A 76 1.01 -1.91 -13.27
CA GLN A 76 1.67 -2.26 -14.54
C GLN A 76 0.75 -1.97 -15.74
N ASP A 77 1.31 -1.49 -16.85
CA ASP A 77 0.56 -1.02 -18.03
C ASP A 77 -0.38 -2.08 -18.63
N GLU A 78 -0.04 -3.36 -18.50
CA GLU A 78 -0.79 -4.47 -19.05
C GLU A 78 -2.04 -4.89 -18.24
N VAL A 79 -2.20 -4.35 -17.03
CA VAL A 79 -3.29 -4.69 -16.10
C VAL A 79 -4.61 -4.07 -16.59
N PRO A 80 -5.65 -4.88 -16.83
CA PRO A 80 -6.96 -4.34 -17.22
C PRO A 80 -7.61 -3.52 -16.10
N ASN A 81 -8.37 -2.49 -16.48
CA ASN A 81 -9.22 -1.75 -15.55
C ASN A 81 -10.18 -2.68 -14.80
N GLY A 82 -10.49 -2.33 -13.55
CA GLY A 82 -11.40 -3.10 -12.71
C GLY A 82 -10.77 -4.33 -12.05
N ARG A 83 -9.47 -4.57 -12.22
CA ARG A 83 -8.76 -5.61 -11.49
C ARG A 83 -8.48 -5.18 -10.06
N ASP A 84 -8.55 -6.15 -9.17
CA ASP A 84 -8.45 -5.93 -7.74
C ASP A 84 -7.49 -6.92 -7.08
N ILE A 85 -7.07 -6.53 -5.89
CA ILE A 85 -6.43 -7.37 -4.89
C ILE A 85 -7.36 -7.36 -3.69
N LEU A 86 -7.69 -8.55 -3.21
CA LEU A 86 -8.42 -8.76 -1.98
C LEU A 86 -7.46 -9.43 -1.01
N LEU A 87 -7.19 -8.78 0.13
CA LEU A 87 -6.44 -9.35 1.23
C LEU A 87 -7.42 -9.51 2.39
N ASP A 88 -7.67 -10.75 2.80
CA ASP A 88 -8.54 -11.07 3.92
C ASP A 88 -7.72 -11.57 5.13
N SER A 89 -8.42 -12.04 6.16
CA SER A 89 -7.80 -12.50 7.40
C SER A 89 -6.88 -13.72 7.23
N GLU A 90 -6.93 -14.43 6.10
CA GLU A 90 -6.00 -15.53 5.80
C GLU A 90 -4.65 -15.01 5.29
N GLU A 91 -4.63 -13.90 4.55
CA GLU A 91 -3.38 -13.26 4.10
C GLU A 91 -2.85 -12.20 5.07
N LEU A 92 -3.71 -11.64 5.90
CA LEU A 92 -3.39 -10.62 6.90
C LEU A 92 -3.26 -11.24 8.30
N ASP A 93 -2.93 -10.42 9.30
CA ASP A 93 -3.07 -10.85 10.69
C ASP A 93 -4.54 -11.23 10.95
N GLY A 94 -4.79 -12.32 11.70
CA GLY A 94 -6.09 -13.01 11.74
C GLY A 94 -7.25 -12.22 12.37
N GLU A 95 -6.96 -11.05 12.96
CA GLU A 95 -7.94 -10.09 13.47
C GLU A 95 -8.16 -8.89 12.53
N SER A 96 -7.59 -8.93 11.32
CA SER A 96 -7.66 -7.81 10.37
C SER A 96 -9.00 -7.75 9.64
N GLU A 97 -9.41 -6.51 9.36
CA GLU A 97 -10.44 -6.20 8.37
C GLU A 97 -9.95 -6.55 6.96
N THR A 98 -10.88 -6.91 6.07
CA THR A 98 -10.54 -7.15 4.66
C THR A 98 -10.13 -5.86 3.96
N LEU A 99 -8.99 -5.89 3.28
CA LEU A 99 -8.51 -4.81 2.42
C LEU A 99 -8.72 -5.15 0.95
N ARG A 100 -9.48 -4.31 0.24
CA ARG A 100 -9.65 -4.40 -1.21
C ARG A 100 -9.00 -3.21 -1.89
N ILE A 101 -8.11 -3.47 -2.84
CA ILE A 101 -7.44 -2.46 -3.67
C ILE A 101 -7.85 -2.72 -5.12
N LEU A 102 -8.24 -1.68 -5.86
CA LEU A 102 -8.80 -1.77 -7.20
C LEU A 102 -8.10 -0.78 -8.13
N ILE A 103 -7.69 -1.20 -9.32
CA ILE A 103 -7.35 -0.25 -10.39
C ILE A 103 -8.62 0.29 -11.05
N GLN A 104 -8.75 1.61 -11.04
CA GLN A 104 -9.87 2.32 -11.66
C GLN A 104 -9.44 2.96 -12.97
N GLU A 105 -10.41 3.24 -13.83
CA GLU A 105 -10.16 4.05 -15.02
C GLU A 105 -9.73 5.47 -14.58
N PRO A 106 -8.79 6.11 -15.32
CA PRO A 106 -8.36 7.47 -15.04
C PRO A 106 -9.47 8.52 -15.23
#